data_AF-A0A1V5IK79-F1
#
_entry.id   AF-A0A1V5IK79-F1
#
_cell.length_a   1.000
_cell.length_b   1.000
_cell.length_c   1.000
_cell.angle_alpha   90.00
_cell.angle_beta   90.00
_cell.angle_gamma   90.00
#
_symmetry.space_group_name_H-M   'P 1'
#
loop_
_entity.id
_entity.type
_entity.pdbx_description
1 polymer ?
#
loop_
_entity_poly.entity_id
_entity_poly.type
_entity_poly.pdbx_seq_one_letter_code
_entity_poly.pdbx_strand_id
1 'polypeptide(L)'
;MQSILGPLVNALTWVLNWLHSAGLTWGLSIIGLTIIVRLILFPLTWKQYKSAQEMQAIQPQIKALQKKYKNDRGKLQEETMKLYQEHHVNPFASCLPLVLQLPIFISLYYAIRGEQDLADATFLGIPLGAPSVILLIVYVLTQIVSTELMLVTQSDKTQKMIMRAMPLIFVFVLRSFPAGLFVYWITTNLWTIGQQLIIRRTMPKPEELAARAKAKPKKRSRFMEAMAASQSEAMKQREAKMARKREAGEAAKRGDATKQTTGGGTRKAAPGGRKPPPGKVKRKQQGGQQRSARPQGGKTAAGRQESAGRQKPRPKPKPVDATTGPSGDDGATTSAGGPADE
;
A
#
# COMPACT_ATOMS: atom_id res chain seq x y z
N MET A 1 0.56 -11.09 16.91
CA MET A 1 -0.53 -10.73 15.96
C MET A 1 -1.84 -11.50 16.21
N GLN A 2 -1.83 -12.61 16.96
CA GLN A 2 -3.06 -13.33 17.36
C GLN A 2 -4.06 -12.46 18.17
N SER A 3 -3.62 -11.39 18.83
CA SER A 3 -4.51 -10.59 19.69
C SER A 3 -5.53 -9.71 18.93
N ILE A 4 -5.18 -9.16 17.75
CA ILE A 4 -6.08 -8.23 17.03
C ILE A 4 -7.04 -8.94 16.08
N LEU A 5 -6.61 -10.05 15.48
CA LEU A 5 -7.45 -10.87 14.60
C LEU A 5 -8.07 -12.07 15.31
N GLY A 6 -7.68 -12.36 16.56
CA GLY A 6 -8.16 -13.50 17.34
C GLY A 6 -9.69 -13.61 17.39
N PRO A 7 -10.45 -12.54 17.67
CA PRO A 7 -11.91 -12.61 17.65
C PRO A 7 -12.47 -13.01 16.28
N LEU A 8 -11.87 -12.52 15.18
CA LEU A 8 -12.29 -12.86 13.82
C LEU A 8 -11.92 -14.30 13.48
N VAL A 9 -10.72 -14.76 13.84
CA VAL A 9 -10.31 -16.18 13.68
C VAL A 9 -11.29 -17.08 14.41
N ASN A 10 -11.54 -16.82 15.69
CA ASN A 10 -12.45 -17.61 16.52
C ASN A 10 -13.87 -17.62 15.95
N ALA A 11 -14.37 -16.48 15.47
CA ALA A 11 -15.68 -16.39 14.85
C ALA A 11 -15.75 -17.22 13.56
N LEU A 12 -14.76 -17.13 12.67
CA LEU A 12 -14.74 -17.92 11.43
C LEU A 12 -14.58 -19.42 11.70
N THR A 13 -13.72 -19.80 12.64
CA THR A 13 -13.56 -21.21 13.06
C THR A 13 -14.85 -21.75 13.69
N TRP A 14 -15.54 -20.94 14.51
CA TRP A 14 -16.85 -21.31 15.06
C TRP A 14 -17.88 -21.57 13.94
N VAL A 15 -17.95 -20.70 12.94
CA VAL A 15 -18.84 -20.91 11.78
C VAL A 15 -18.44 -22.17 10.99
N LEU A 16 -17.14 -22.43 10.81
CA LEU A 16 -16.67 -23.64 10.12
C LEU A 16 -17.08 -24.91 10.85
N ASN A 17 -16.91 -24.95 12.17
CA ASN A 17 -17.33 -26.07 13.01
C ASN A 17 -18.85 -26.26 12.97
N TRP A 18 -19.62 -25.17 13.00
CA TRP A 18 -21.07 -25.20 12.87
C TRP A 18 -21.53 -25.74 11.49
N LEU A 19 -20.85 -25.36 10.41
CA LEU A 19 -21.11 -25.90 9.07
C LEU A 19 -20.73 -27.39 8.99
N HIS A 20 -19.61 -27.77 9.60
CA HIS A 20 -19.14 -29.15 9.61
C HIS A 20 -20.09 -30.06 10.42
N SER A 21 -20.58 -29.59 11.58
CA SER A 21 -21.52 -30.34 12.42
C SER A 21 -22.89 -30.55 11.76
N ALA A 22 -23.23 -29.74 10.74
CA ALA A 22 -24.40 -29.96 9.89
C ALA A 22 -24.21 -31.11 8.86
N GLY A 23 -23.08 -31.83 8.90
CA GLY A 23 -22.78 -32.97 8.02
C GLY A 23 -21.99 -32.61 6.76
N LEU A 24 -21.54 -31.36 6.61
CA LEU A 24 -20.69 -30.94 5.49
C LEU A 24 -19.24 -31.41 5.71
N THR A 25 -18.56 -31.83 4.66
CA THR A 25 -17.09 -32.05 4.75
C THR A 25 -16.38 -30.73 4.98
N TRP A 26 -15.18 -30.75 5.56
CA TRP A 26 -14.41 -29.52 5.83
C TRP A 26 -14.20 -28.63 4.60
N GLY A 27 -13.99 -29.21 3.41
CA GLY A 27 -13.90 -28.44 2.17
C GLY A 27 -15.22 -27.75 1.78
N LEU A 28 -16.35 -28.44 1.97
CA LEU A 28 -17.68 -27.84 1.78
C LEU A 28 -17.99 -26.78 2.84
N SER A 29 -17.52 -26.95 4.07
CA SER A 29 -17.62 -25.93 5.13
C SER A 29 -16.84 -24.66 4.76
N ILE A 30 -15.65 -24.77 4.16
CA ILE A 30 -14.91 -23.61 3.64
C ILE A 30 -15.71 -22.91 2.54
N ILE A 31 -16.32 -23.65 1.62
CA ILE A 31 -17.17 -23.09 0.56
C ILE A 31 -18.37 -22.36 1.17
N GLY A 32 -19.07 -22.99 2.12
CA GLY A 32 -20.21 -22.42 2.82
C GLY A 32 -19.85 -21.15 3.58
N LEU A 33 -18.75 -21.16 4.34
CA LEU A 33 -18.23 -19.99 5.03
C LEU A 33 -17.99 -18.84 4.05
N THR A 34 -17.35 -19.13 2.92
CA THR A 34 -17.06 -18.13 1.88
C THR A 34 -18.33 -17.49 1.37
N ILE A 35 -19.36 -18.28 1.07
CA ILE A 35 -20.65 -17.79 0.59
C ILE A 35 -21.33 -16.92 1.64
N ILE A 36 -21.35 -17.34 2.91
CA ILE A 36 -21.94 -16.56 4.02
C ILE A 36 -21.25 -15.20 4.13
N VAL A 37 -19.92 -15.18 4.20
CA VAL A 37 -19.15 -13.93 4.27
C VAL A 37 -19.44 -13.05 3.05
N ARG A 38 -19.52 -13.64 1.85
CA ARG A 38 -19.82 -12.90 0.63
C ARG A 38 -21.22 -12.31 0.60
N LEU A 39 -22.21 -13.01 1.13
CA LEU A 39 -23.58 -12.51 1.27
C LEU A 39 -23.64 -11.32 2.23
N ILE A 40 -22.97 -11.41 3.38
CA ILE A 40 -22.86 -10.30 4.34
C ILE A 40 -22.19 -9.08 3.72
N LEU A 41 -21.14 -9.30 2.93
CA LEU A 41 -20.39 -8.24 2.26
C LEU A 41 -21.01 -7.76 0.93
N PHE A 42 -22.04 -8.43 0.43
CA PHE A 42 -22.69 -8.12 -0.84
C PHE A 42 -23.13 -6.64 -0.98
N PRO A 43 -23.86 -6.03 -0.02
CA PRO A 43 -24.27 -4.63 -0.15
C PRO A 43 -23.08 -3.67 -0.23
N LEU A 44 -21.99 -4.00 0.47
CA LEU A 44 -20.76 -3.20 0.43
C LEU A 44 -20.05 -3.35 -0.93
N THR A 45 -19.89 -4.59 -1.42
CA THR A 45 -19.25 -4.84 -2.72
C THR A 45 -20.05 -4.27 -3.89
N TRP A 46 -21.38 -4.21 -3.79
CA TRP A 46 -22.22 -3.54 -4.78
C TRP A 46 -21.92 -2.04 -4.86
N LYS A 47 -21.82 -1.36 -3.71
CA LYS A 47 -21.44 0.06 -3.64
C LYS A 47 -20.02 0.29 -4.17
N GLN A 48 -19.08 -0.59 -3.84
CA GLN A 48 -17.70 -0.55 -4.35
C GLN A 48 -17.68 -0.64 -5.88
N TYR A 49 -18.43 -1.59 -6.46
CA TYR A 49 -18.46 -1.78 -7.91
C TYR A 49 -19.09 -0.59 -8.64
N LYS A 50 -20.18 -0.03 -8.10
CA LYS A 50 -20.78 1.20 -8.63
C LYS A 50 -19.79 2.36 -8.65
N SER A 51 -19.06 2.57 -7.56
CA SER A 51 -18.02 3.61 -7.49
C SER A 51 -16.90 3.38 -8.51
N ALA A 52 -16.52 2.12 -8.76
CA ALA A 52 -15.52 1.78 -9.75
C ALA A 52 -15.99 2.08 -11.19
N GLN A 53 -17.28 1.87 -11.50
CA GLN A 53 -17.85 2.24 -12.80
C GLN A 53 -17.91 3.76 -13.01
N GLU A 54 -18.30 4.52 -11.99
CA GLU A 54 -18.30 5.99 -12.05
C GLU A 54 -16.88 6.53 -12.29
N MET A 55 -15.86 5.91 -11.67
CA MET A 55 -14.45 6.21 -11.95
C MET A 55 -14.07 5.91 -13.40
N GLN A 56 -14.56 4.81 -13.97
CA GLN A 56 -14.31 4.51 -15.38
C GLN A 56 -14.96 5.54 -16.31
N ALA A 57 -16.14 6.06 -15.98
CA ALA A 57 -16.82 7.06 -16.80
C ALA A 57 -16.03 8.38 -16.93
N ILE A 58 -15.23 8.73 -15.91
CA ILE A 58 -14.39 9.95 -15.91
C ILE A 58 -12.96 9.72 -16.42
N GLN A 59 -12.52 8.47 -16.64
CA GLN A 59 -11.22 8.15 -17.24
C GLN A 59 -10.84 8.95 -18.50
N PRO A 60 -11.74 9.22 -19.48
CA PRO A 60 -11.37 10.04 -20.64
C PRO A 60 -10.96 11.47 -20.26
N GLN A 61 -11.59 12.06 -19.24
CA GLN A 61 -11.24 13.39 -18.75
C GLN A 61 -9.92 13.37 -18.00
N ILE A 62 -9.64 12.33 -17.20
CA ILE A 62 -8.34 12.12 -16.56
C ILE A 62 -7.24 12.04 -17.64
N LYS A 63 -7.47 11.29 -18.72
CA LYS A 63 -6.53 11.18 -19.85
C LYS A 63 -6.33 12.53 -20.56
N ALA A 64 -7.37 13.34 -20.69
CA ALA A 64 -7.25 14.70 -21.24
C ALA A 64 -6.40 15.60 -20.33
N LEU A 65 -6.58 15.49 -19.01
CA LEU A 65 -5.78 16.21 -18.01
C LEU A 65 -4.31 15.80 -18.04
N GLN A 66 -4.04 14.50 -18.14
CA GLN A 66 -2.68 13.96 -18.29
C GLN A 66 -1.98 14.49 -19.55
N LYS A 67 -2.72 14.64 -20.67
CA LYS A 67 -2.19 15.27 -21.89
C LYS A 67 -1.93 16.77 -21.69
N LYS A 68 -2.85 17.49 -21.06
CA LYS A 68 -2.77 18.95 -20.84
C LYS A 68 -1.64 19.33 -19.88
N TYR A 69 -1.43 18.56 -18.82
CA TYR A 69 -0.44 18.84 -17.76
C TYR A 69 0.71 17.83 -17.73
N LYS A 70 1.09 17.27 -18.90
CA LYS A 70 2.14 16.23 -19.02
C LYS A 70 3.45 16.61 -18.31
N ASN A 71 3.81 17.90 -18.35
CA ASN A 71 5.06 18.42 -17.80
C ASN A 71 4.91 19.03 -16.38
N ASP A 72 3.68 19.12 -15.85
CA ASP A 72 3.40 19.74 -14.56
C ASP A 72 2.68 18.73 -13.65
N ARG A 73 3.46 17.87 -13.00
CA ARG A 73 2.93 16.82 -12.11
C ARG A 73 2.14 17.39 -10.93
N GLY A 74 2.53 18.57 -10.43
CA GLY A 74 1.84 19.23 -9.33
C GLY A 74 0.42 19.63 -9.74
N LYS A 75 0.29 20.36 -10.85
CA LYS A 75 -1.03 20.75 -11.37
C LYS A 75 -1.84 19.56 -11.84
N LEU A 76 -1.21 18.55 -12.44
CA LEU A 76 -1.90 17.32 -12.85
C LEU A 76 -2.58 16.66 -11.64
N GLN A 77 -1.88 16.55 -10.51
CA GLN A 77 -2.44 15.92 -9.31
C GLN A 77 -3.57 16.76 -8.70
N GLU A 78 -3.40 18.09 -8.65
CA GLU A 78 -4.42 19.01 -8.15
C GLU A 78 -5.71 18.95 -8.99
N GLU A 79 -5.58 19.11 -10.31
CA GLU A 79 -6.71 19.10 -11.23
C GLU A 79 -7.39 17.73 -11.28
N THR A 80 -6.62 16.64 -11.16
CA THR A 80 -7.20 15.28 -11.11
C THR A 80 -8.04 15.11 -9.84
N MET A 81 -7.58 15.65 -8.71
CA MET A 81 -8.33 15.61 -7.46
C MET A 81 -9.58 16.48 -7.51
N LYS A 82 -9.51 17.68 -8.10
CA LYS A 82 -10.68 18.54 -8.35
C LYS A 82 -11.71 17.80 -9.21
N LEU A 83 -11.26 17.13 -10.27
CA LEU A 83 -12.12 16.34 -11.14
C LEU A 83 -12.86 15.22 -10.37
N TYR A 84 -12.17 14.51 -9.49
CA TYR A 84 -12.80 13.52 -8.61
C TYR A 84 -13.85 14.14 -7.69
N GLN A 85 -13.58 15.32 -7.13
CA GLN A 85 -14.52 16.03 -6.26
C GLN A 85 -15.74 16.56 -7.02
N GLU A 86 -15.56 17.11 -8.22
CA GLU A 86 -16.63 17.60 -9.10
C GLU A 86 -17.57 16.48 -9.52
N HIS A 87 -17.01 15.31 -9.85
CA HIS A 87 -17.80 14.14 -10.21
C HIS A 87 -18.26 13.30 -9.00
N HIS A 88 -17.88 13.69 -7.78
CA HIS A 88 -18.18 12.99 -6.53
C HIS A 88 -17.76 11.51 -6.53
N VAL A 89 -16.64 11.19 -7.17
CA VAL A 89 -16.11 9.82 -7.25
C VAL A 89 -15.00 9.62 -6.23
N ASN A 90 -15.03 8.51 -5.49
CA ASN A 90 -14.02 8.18 -4.49
C ASN A 90 -12.90 7.29 -5.09
N PRO A 91 -11.64 7.76 -5.18
CA PRO A 91 -10.54 6.95 -5.70
C PRO A 91 -10.15 5.77 -4.81
N PHE A 92 -10.45 5.84 -3.51
CA PHE A 92 -10.12 4.77 -2.55
C PHE A 92 -11.17 3.65 -2.50
N ALA A 93 -12.35 3.85 -3.10
CA ALA A 93 -13.36 2.79 -3.13
C ALA A 93 -12.87 1.53 -3.87
N SER A 94 -11.94 1.70 -4.82
CA SER A 94 -11.37 0.61 -5.62
C SER A 94 -10.39 -0.29 -4.85
N CYS A 95 -9.73 0.20 -3.79
CA CYS A 95 -8.82 -0.60 -2.98
C CYS A 95 -9.48 -1.19 -1.72
N LEU A 96 -10.72 -0.77 -1.41
CA LEU A 96 -11.49 -1.28 -0.28
C LEU A 96 -11.68 -2.81 -0.28
N PRO A 97 -11.88 -3.51 -1.42
CA PRO A 97 -11.97 -4.97 -1.44
C PRO A 97 -10.71 -5.63 -0.86
N LEU A 98 -9.52 -5.09 -1.18
CA LEU A 98 -8.25 -5.66 -0.71
C LEU A 98 -8.11 -5.55 0.81
N VAL A 99 -8.45 -4.37 1.36
CA VAL A 99 -8.37 -4.11 2.80
C VAL A 99 -9.31 -5.02 3.58
N LEU A 100 -10.52 -5.22 3.07
CA LEU A 100 -11.53 -6.06 3.70
C LEU A 100 -11.20 -7.56 3.58
N GLN A 101 -10.59 -7.96 2.47
CA GLN A 101 -10.24 -9.35 2.19
C GLN A 101 -9.07 -9.84 3.05
N LEU A 102 -8.08 -8.98 3.31
CA LEU A 102 -6.85 -9.38 4.01
C LEU A 102 -7.12 -9.98 5.42
N PRO A 103 -7.95 -9.37 6.30
CA PRO A 103 -8.30 -9.97 7.59
C PRO A 103 -8.99 -11.32 7.47
N ILE A 104 -9.91 -11.49 6.50
CA ILE A 104 -10.65 -12.75 6.29
C ILE A 104 -9.68 -13.85 5.85
N PHE A 105 -8.78 -13.52 4.91
CA PHE A 105 -7.73 -14.42 4.44
C PHE A 105 -6.81 -14.87 5.58
N ILE A 106 -6.26 -13.92 6.34
CA ILE A 106 -5.35 -14.24 7.46
C ILE A 106 -6.08 -15.11 8.49
N SER A 107 -7.34 -14.82 8.76
CA SER A 107 -8.13 -15.56 9.74
C SER A 107 -8.36 -17.00 9.29
N LEU A 108 -8.72 -17.22 8.03
CA LEU A 108 -8.88 -18.56 7.48
C LEU A 108 -7.56 -19.34 7.42
N TYR A 109 -6.45 -18.67 7.07
CA TYR A 109 -5.13 -19.30 7.10
C TYR A 109 -4.77 -19.83 8.49
N TYR A 110 -5.01 -19.03 9.54
CA TYR A 110 -4.79 -19.46 10.91
C TYR A 110 -5.78 -20.55 11.35
N ALA A 111 -7.04 -20.50 10.91
CA ALA A 111 -8.01 -21.57 11.20
C ALA A 111 -7.55 -22.92 10.64
N ILE A 112 -7.13 -22.97 9.36
CA ILE A 112 -6.63 -24.21 8.72
C ILE A 112 -5.38 -24.75 9.40
N ARG A 113 -4.50 -23.88 9.91
CA ARG A 113 -3.23 -24.28 10.52
C ARG A 113 -3.34 -24.57 12.02
N GLY A 114 -4.36 -24.03 12.69
CA GLY A 114 -4.57 -24.14 14.13
C GLY A 114 -5.50 -25.29 14.53
N GLU A 115 -6.37 -25.74 13.63
CA GLU A 115 -7.31 -26.84 13.86
C GLU A 115 -6.81 -28.12 13.18
N GLN A 116 -6.47 -29.15 13.96
CA GLN A 116 -5.87 -30.38 13.44
C GLN A 116 -6.85 -31.14 12.52
N ASP A 117 -8.10 -31.27 12.94
CA ASP A 117 -9.14 -31.96 12.16
C ASP A 117 -9.33 -31.32 10.77
N LEU A 118 -9.24 -30.00 10.68
CA LEU A 118 -9.33 -29.26 9.42
C LEU A 118 -8.04 -29.40 8.58
N ALA A 119 -6.88 -29.43 9.22
CA ALA A 119 -5.59 -29.59 8.55
C ALA A 119 -5.45 -30.98 7.90
N ASP A 120 -5.90 -32.03 8.59
CA ASP A 120 -5.80 -33.43 8.16
C ASP A 120 -6.94 -33.85 7.22
N ALA A 121 -8.01 -33.05 7.15
CA ALA A 121 -9.12 -33.30 6.25
C ALA A 121 -8.74 -33.20 4.78
N THR A 122 -9.54 -33.88 3.94
CA THR A 122 -9.38 -33.87 2.49
C THR A 122 -10.59 -33.23 1.80
N PHE A 123 -10.34 -32.62 0.64
CA PHE A 123 -11.37 -32.14 -0.28
C PHE A 123 -11.08 -32.69 -1.68
N LEU A 124 -12.01 -33.46 -2.24
CA LEU A 124 -11.80 -34.19 -3.50
C LEU A 124 -10.53 -35.08 -3.47
N GLY A 125 -10.23 -35.67 -2.32
CA GLY A 125 -9.01 -36.47 -2.10
C GLY A 125 -7.72 -35.66 -1.88
N ILE A 126 -7.81 -34.33 -1.85
CA ILE A 126 -6.64 -33.44 -1.67
C ILE A 126 -6.57 -32.97 -0.21
N PRO A 127 -5.45 -33.17 0.50
CA PRO A 127 -5.30 -32.73 1.89
C PRO A 127 -5.35 -31.21 2.00
N LEU A 128 -6.19 -30.68 2.90
CA LEU A 128 -6.47 -29.25 3.04
C LEU A 128 -5.33 -28.47 3.71
N GLY A 129 -4.63 -29.08 4.67
CA GLY A 129 -3.51 -28.47 5.39
C GLY A 129 -2.18 -28.44 4.62
N ALA A 130 -2.07 -29.18 3.51
CA ALA A 130 -0.85 -29.31 2.71
C ALA A 130 -0.97 -28.58 1.36
N PRO A 131 0.15 -28.22 0.71
CA PRO A 131 0.12 -27.61 -0.62
C PRO A 131 -0.46 -28.52 -1.71
N SER A 132 -1.14 -27.94 -2.69
CA SER A 132 -1.72 -28.67 -3.83
C SER A 132 -1.51 -27.95 -5.16
N VAL A 133 -0.84 -28.62 -6.10
CA VAL A 133 -0.64 -28.11 -7.47
C VAL A 133 -1.95 -28.11 -8.26
N ILE A 134 -2.80 -29.12 -8.07
CA ILE A 134 -4.08 -29.24 -8.78
C ILE A 134 -4.99 -28.06 -8.44
N LEU A 135 -5.21 -27.79 -7.14
CA LEU A 135 -6.05 -26.67 -6.73
C LEU A 135 -5.40 -25.31 -7.05
N LEU A 136 -4.07 -25.22 -7.04
CA LEU A 136 -3.37 -24.01 -7.49
C LEU A 136 -3.64 -23.73 -8.97
N ILE A 137 -3.59 -24.73 -9.85
CA ILE A 137 -3.90 -24.57 -11.28
C ILE A 137 -5.34 -24.11 -11.46
N VAL A 138 -6.30 -24.76 -10.79
CA VAL A 138 -7.72 -24.39 -10.85
C VAL A 138 -7.93 -22.96 -10.32
N TYR A 139 -7.25 -22.59 -9.23
CA TYR A 139 -7.25 -21.22 -8.73
C TYR A 139 -6.73 -20.24 -9.78
N VAL A 140 -5.59 -20.50 -10.42
CA VAL A 140 -5.02 -19.60 -11.45
C VAL A 140 -5.99 -19.43 -12.62
N LEU A 141 -6.59 -20.53 -13.10
CA LEU A 141 -7.57 -20.47 -14.20
C LEU A 141 -8.79 -19.63 -13.81
N THR A 142 -9.38 -19.87 -12.65
CA THR A 142 -10.54 -19.09 -12.17
C THR A 142 -10.17 -17.63 -11.90
N GLN A 143 -8.96 -17.37 -11.42
CA GLN A 143 -8.43 -16.04 -11.18
C GLN A 143 -8.27 -15.25 -12.48
N ILE A 144 -7.77 -15.87 -13.55
CA ILE A 144 -7.66 -15.24 -14.87
C ILE A 144 -9.06 -14.88 -15.38
N VAL A 145 -10.01 -15.82 -15.35
CA VAL A 145 -11.39 -15.57 -15.80
C VAL A 145 -12.05 -14.43 -15.00
N SER A 146 -11.92 -14.46 -13.67
CA SER A 146 -12.41 -13.40 -12.78
C SER A 146 -11.77 -12.04 -13.10
N THR A 147 -10.45 -12.01 -13.35
CA THR A 147 -9.70 -10.79 -13.69
C THR A 147 -10.12 -10.25 -15.05
N GLU A 148 -10.26 -11.09 -16.09
CA GLU A 148 -10.73 -10.67 -17.42
C GLU A 148 -12.11 -10.02 -17.36
N LEU A 149 -13.01 -10.61 -16.58
CA LEU A 149 -14.35 -10.08 -16.40
C LEU A 149 -14.33 -8.74 -15.61
N MET A 150 -13.35 -8.50 -14.74
CA MET A 150 -13.16 -7.18 -14.14
C MET A 150 -12.52 -6.17 -15.12
N LEU A 151 -11.66 -6.63 -16.03
CA LEU A 151 -10.88 -5.75 -16.93
C LEU A 151 -11.65 -5.19 -18.12
N VAL A 152 -12.80 -5.76 -18.48
CA VAL A 152 -13.68 -5.16 -19.51
C VAL A 152 -14.10 -3.74 -19.13
N THR A 153 -14.17 -3.43 -17.82
CA THR A 153 -14.46 -2.09 -17.31
C THR A 153 -13.19 -1.24 -17.12
N GLN A 154 -12.07 -1.56 -17.75
CA GLN A 154 -10.86 -0.73 -17.73
C GLN A 154 -10.51 -0.32 -19.17
N SER A 155 -10.12 0.94 -19.37
CA SER A 155 -9.82 1.48 -20.71
C SER A 155 -8.33 1.62 -21.01
N ASP A 156 -7.46 1.48 -20.01
CA ASP A 156 -6.01 1.62 -20.17
C ASP A 156 -5.33 0.27 -20.47
N LYS A 157 -4.56 0.20 -21.56
CA LYS A 157 -3.88 -1.02 -22.00
C LYS A 157 -2.76 -1.44 -21.04
N THR A 158 -2.01 -0.48 -20.50
CA THR A 158 -0.92 -0.74 -19.55
C THR A 158 -1.49 -1.26 -18.24
N GLN A 159 -2.59 -0.67 -17.76
CA GLN A 159 -3.27 -1.14 -16.55
C GLN A 159 -3.80 -2.57 -16.70
N LYS A 160 -4.39 -2.93 -17.86
CA LYS A 160 -4.83 -4.30 -18.15
C LYS A 160 -3.68 -5.30 -18.09
N MET A 161 -2.54 -4.97 -18.70
CA MET A 161 -1.37 -5.84 -18.71
C MET A 161 -0.87 -6.10 -17.29
N ILE A 162 -0.70 -5.05 -16.48
CA ILE A 162 -0.24 -5.17 -15.09
C ILE A 162 -1.19 -6.05 -14.28
N MET A 163 -2.51 -5.83 -14.41
CA MET A 163 -3.52 -6.60 -13.67
C MET A 163 -3.59 -8.07 -14.12
N ARG A 164 -3.34 -8.39 -15.39
CA ARG A 164 -3.24 -9.78 -15.88
C ARG A 164 -1.97 -10.47 -15.39
N ALA A 165 -0.86 -9.75 -15.32
CA ALA A 165 0.43 -10.31 -14.92
C ALA A 165 0.55 -10.53 -13.40
N MET A 166 -0.06 -9.65 -12.58
CA MET A 166 0.09 -9.70 -11.12
C MET A 166 -0.25 -11.08 -10.52
N PRO A 167 -1.40 -11.71 -10.81
CA PRO A 167 -1.71 -13.01 -10.21
C PRO A 167 -0.73 -14.12 -10.61
N LEU A 168 -0.15 -14.05 -11.81
CA LEU A 168 0.79 -15.05 -12.33
C LEU A 168 2.14 -14.97 -11.62
N ILE A 169 2.62 -13.76 -11.33
CA ILE A 169 3.88 -13.55 -10.60
C ILE A 169 3.79 -14.17 -9.19
N PHE A 170 2.63 -14.08 -8.56
CA PHE A 170 2.43 -14.59 -7.19
C PHE A 170 2.30 -16.12 -7.11
N VAL A 171 2.15 -16.84 -8.23
CA VAL A 171 2.03 -18.32 -8.22
C VAL A 171 3.22 -18.98 -7.53
N PHE A 172 4.44 -18.46 -7.72
CA PHE A 172 5.63 -18.99 -7.06
C PHE A 172 5.59 -18.86 -5.53
N VAL A 173 4.99 -17.79 -5.01
CA VAL A 173 4.80 -17.60 -3.57
C VAL A 173 3.67 -18.50 -3.06
N LEU A 174 2.58 -18.58 -3.82
CA LEU A 174 1.38 -19.33 -3.45
C LEU A 174 1.59 -20.85 -3.44
N ARG A 175 2.57 -21.39 -4.18
CA ARG A 175 2.83 -22.84 -4.22
C ARG A 175 3.08 -23.49 -2.86
N SER A 176 3.47 -22.70 -1.85
CA SER A 176 3.76 -23.20 -0.50
C SER A 176 2.57 -23.10 0.45
N PHE A 177 1.41 -22.62 -0.02
CA PHE A 177 0.25 -22.35 0.81
C PHE A 177 -0.66 -23.59 0.92
N PRO A 178 -1.37 -23.78 2.05
CA PRO A 178 -2.32 -24.88 2.23
C PRO A 178 -3.42 -24.91 1.17
N ALA A 179 -3.81 -26.12 0.75
CA ALA A 179 -4.86 -26.37 -0.23
C ALA A 179 -6.22 -25.77 0.13
N GLY A 180 -6.57 -25.74 1.41
CA GLY A 180 -7.84 -25.15 1.87
C GLY A 180 -7.98 -23.66 1.54
N LEU A 181 -6.86 -22.93 1.40
CA LEU A 181 -6.91 -21.54 0.92
C LEU A 181 -7.29 -21.45 -0.55
N PHE A 182 -6.88 -22.41 -1.39
CA PHE A 182 -7.29 -22.44 -2.79
C PHE A 182 -8.77 -22.76 -2.94
N VAL A 183 -9.32 -23.64 -2.10
CA VAL A 183 -10.78 -23.87 -2.05
C VAL A 183 -11.50 -22.53 -1.83
N TYR A 184 -11.10 -21.79 -0.81
CA TYR A 184 -11.63 -20.45 -0.51
C TYR A 184 -11.49 -19.46 -1.68
N TRP A 185 -10.30 -19.38 -2.28
CA TRP A 185 -10.06 -18.44 -3.39
C TRP A 185 -10.83 -18.81 -4.65
N ILE A 186 -10.92 -20.10 -4.99
CA ILE A 186 -11.73 -20.58 -6.12
C ILE A 186 -13.19 -20.20 -5.90
N THR A 187 -13.76 -20.48 -4.73
CA THR A 187 -15.14 -20.09 -4.41
C THR A 187 -15.33 -18.57 -4.47
N THR A 188 -14.38 -17.81 -3.94
CA THR A 188 -14.34 -16.34 -4.04
C THR A 188 -14.36 -15.85 -5.49
N ASN A 189 -13.59 -16.50 -6.37
CA ASN A 189 -13.50 -16.15 -7.79
C ASN A 189 -14.80 -16.49 -8.51
N LEU A 190 -15.38 -17.67 -8.26
CA LEU A 190 -16.66 -18.07 -8.81
C LEU A 190 -17.79 -17.14 -8.36
N TRP A 191 -17.81 -16.75 -7.08
CA TRP A 191 -18.73 -15.72 -6.58
C TRP A 191 -18.55 -14.40 -7.32
N THR A 192 -17.30 -13.94 -7.48
CA THR A 192 -16.99 -12.67 -8.14
C THR A 192 -17.43 -12.70 -9.60
N ILE A 193 -17.20 -13.80 -10.31
CA ILE A 193 -17.68 -14.02 -11.68
C ILE A 193 -19.21 -13.92 -11.70
N GLY A 194 -19.92 -14.67 -10.85
CA GLY A 194 -21.38 -14.64 -10.78
C GLY A 194 -21.94 -13.25 -10.48
N GLN A 195 -21.42 -12.59 -9.45
CA GLN A 195 -21.78 -11.22 -9.08
C GLN A 195 -21.56 -10.25 -10.25
N GLN A 196 -20.44 -10.36 -10.95
CA GLN A 196 -20.09 -9.44 -12.02
C GLN A 196 -20.93 -9.68 -13.28
N LEU A 197 -21.33 -10.93 -13.56
CA LEU A 197 -22.32 -11.24 -14.59
C LEU A 197 -23.69 -10.61 -14.27
N ILE A 198 -24.14 -10.66 -13.01
CA ILE A 198 -25.38 -10.01 -12.56
C ILE A 198 -25.28 -8.49 -12.71
N ILE A 199 -24.18 -7.90 -12.24
CA ILE A 199 -24.00 -6.45 -12.29
C ILE A 199 -23.94 -5.94 -13.74
N ARG A 200 -23.23 -6.63 -14.64
CA ARG A 200 -23.16 -6.27 -16.06
C ARG A 200 -24.52 -6.28 -16.76
N ARG A 201 -25.46 -7.10 -16.28
CA ARG A 201 -26.83 -7.15 -16.79
C ARG A 201 -27.72 -6.05 -16.21
N THR A 202 -27.37 -5.49 -15.05
CA THR A 202 -28.26 -4.61 -14.26
C THR A 202 -27.79 -3.15 -14.18
N MET A 203 -26.48 -2.88 -14.29
CA MET A 203 -25.95 -1.52 -14.25
C MET A 203 -25.77 -0.91 -15.65
N PRO A 204 -26.02 0.40 -15.82
CA PRO A 204 -25.82 1.10 -17.10
C PRO A 204 -24.37 1.01 -17.58
N LYS A 205 -24.17 1.02 -18.89
CA LYS A 205 -22.81 0.98 -19.46
C LYS A 205 -22.02 2.23 -19.05
N PRO A 206 -20.69 2.13 -18.85
CA PRO A 206 -19.83 3.27 -18.53
C PRO A 206 -19.96 4.45 -19.50
N GLU A 207 -20.24 4.17 -20.77
CA GLU A 207 -20.46 5.18 -21.83
C GLU A 207 -21.74 6.00 -21.58
N GLU A 208 -22.82 5.35 -21.15
CA GLU A 208 -24.08 6.00 -20.81
C GLU A 208 -23.95 6.82 -19.52
N LEU A 209 -23.19 6.31 -18.55
CA LEU A 209 -22.84 7.05 -17.34
C LEU A 209 -22.01 8.29 -17.67
N ALA A 210 -21.05 8.18 -18.60
CA ALA A 210 -20.26 9.32 -19.07
C ALA A 210 -21.13 10.34 -19.82
N ALA A 211 -22.11 9.90 -20.63
CA ALA A 211 -23.06 10.77 -21.29
C ALA A 211 -23.98 11.49 -20.28
N ARG A 212 -24.49 10.77 -19.27
CA ARG A 212 -25.32 11.34 -18.19
C ARG A 212 -24.54 12.33 -17.31
N ALA A 213 -23.27 12.05 -17.02
CA ALA A 213 -22.40 12.95 -16.26
C ALA A 213 -22.12 14.26 -17.00
N LYS A 214 -22.06 14.23 -18.34
CA LYS A 214 -21.98 15.45 -19.16
C LYS A 214 -23.31 16.21 -19.21
N ALA A 215 -24.44 15.52 -19.11
CA ALA A 215 -25.78 16.11 -19.27
C ALA A 215 -26.40 16.69 -17.99
N LYS A 216 -25.97 16.27 -16.79
CA LYS A 216 -26.50 16.78 -15.52
C LYS A 216 -25.37 17.18 -14.56
N PRO A 217 -25.18 18.48 -14.24
CA PRO A 217 -24.34 18.85 -13.11
C PRO A 217 -25.00 18.31 -11.83
N LYS A 218 -24.34 17.36 -11.16
CA LYS A 218 -24.81 16.78 -9.91
C LYS A 218 -24.74 17.87 -8.84
N LYS A 219 -25.87 18.26 -8.24
CA LYS A 219 -25.91 19.27 -7.16
C LYS A 219 -25.00 18.80 -6.01
N ARG A 220 -23.98 19.61 -5.67
CA ARG A 220 -23.08 19.39 -4.54
C ARG A 220 -23.89 19.32 -3.23
N SER A 221 -23.46 18.52 -2.26
CA SER A 221 -24.06 18.58 -0.91
C SER A 221 -23.74 19.94 -0.28
N ARG A 222 -24.69 20.51 0.46
CA ARG A 222 -24.55 21.85 1.09
C ARG A 222 -23.27 22.01 1.91
N PHE A 223 -22.84 20.94 2.57
CA PHE A 223 -21.60 20.93 3.35
C PHE A 223 -20.35 21.05 2.48
N MET A 224 -20.27 20.27 1.39
CA MET A 224 -19.16 20.35 0.44
C MET A 224 -19.14 21.70 -0.30
N GLU A 225 -20.30 22.27 -0.59
CA GLU A 225 -20.41 23.58 -1.21
C GLU A 225 -19.93 24.71 -0.28
N ALA A 226 -20.29 24.65 1.01
CA ALA A 226 -19.81 25.57 2.03
C ALA A 226 -18.28 25.46 2.24
N MET A 227 -17.72 24.25 2.23
CA MET A 227 -16.27 24.03 2.30
C MET A 227 -15.53 24.52 1.06
N ALA A 228 -16.07 24.29 -0.13
CA ALA A 228 -15.46 24.79 -1.37
C ALA A 228 -15.49 26.33 -1.43
N ALA A 229 -16.59 26.94 -0.98
CA ALA A 229 -16.73 28.39 -0.88
C ALA A 229 -15.70 28.98 0.09
N SER A 230 -15.58 28.42 1.30
CA SER A 230 -14.64 28.91 2.32
C SER A 230 -13.17 28.75 1.91
N GLN A 231 -12.82 27.66 1.20
CA GLN A 231 -11.49 27.48 0.64
C GLN A 231 -11.18 28.49 -0.47
N SER A 232 -12.16 28.79 -1.34
CA SER A 232 -11.99 29.77 -2.41
C SER A 232 -11.82 31.20 -1.87
N GLU A 233 -12.54 31.56 -0.81
CA GLU A 233 -12.41 32.85 -0.12
C GLU A 233 -11.06 32.97 0.59
N ALA A 234 -10.62 31.90 1.27
CA ALA A 234 -9.31 31.86 1.92
C ALA A 234 -8.16 32.01 0.90
N MET A 235 -8.30 31.45 -0.31
CA MET A 235 -7.33 31.63 -1.40
C MET A 235 -7.32 33.07 -1.92
N LYS A 236 -8.49 33.67 -2.20
CA LYS A 236 -8.58 35.07 -2.65
C LYS A 236 -7.98 36.03 -1.62
N GLN A 237 -8.22 35.80 -0.33
CA GLN A 237 -7.63 36.60 0.74
C GLN A 237 -6.10 36.43 0.82
N ARG A 238 -5.59 35.22 0.61
CA ARG A 238 -4.13 34.95 0.55
C ARG A 238 -3.48 35.61 -0.66
N GLU A 239 -4.14 35.55 -1.81
CA GLU A 239 -3.65 36.15 -3.06
C GLU A 239 -3.65 37.68 -2.96
N ALA A 240 -4.72 38.29 -2.44
CA ALA A 240 -4.78 39.73 -2.17
C ALA A 240 -3.73 40.19 -1.15
N LYS A 241 -3.49 39.42 -0.08
CA LYS A 241 -2.41 39.70 0.88
C LYS A 241 -1.02 39.59 0.24
N MET A 242 -0.81 38.60 -0.62
CA MET A 242 0.46 38.45 -1.35
C MET A 242 0.66 39.56 -2.38
N ALA A 243 -0.38 39.98 -3.10
CA ALA A 243 -0.34 41.11 -4.03
C ALA A 243 0.03 42.41 -3.31
N ARG A 244 -0.66 42.74 -2.20
CA ARG A 244 -0.33 43.91 -1.37
C ARG A 244 1.10 43.87 -0.83
N LYS A 245 1.59 42.69 -0.45
CA LYS A 245 2.97 42.52 0.05
C LYS A 245 4.01 42.66 -1.06
N ARG A 246 3.69 42.25 -2.29
CA ARG A 246 4.52 42.48 -3.48
C ARG A 246 4.58 43.96 -3.84
N GLU A 247 3.43 44.63 -3.88
CA GLU A 247 3.33 46.08 -4.13
C GLU A 247 4.11 46.89 -3.08
N ALA A 248 3.97 46.56 -1.79
CA ALA A 248 4.72 47.21 -0.72
C ALA A 248 6.24 46.97 -0.82
N GLY A 249 6.67 45.78 -1.22
CA GLY A 249 8.08 45.47 -1.45
C GLY A 249 8.67 46.17 -2.68
N GLU A 250 7.86 46.41 -3.72
CA GLU A 250 8.26 47.10 -4.93
C GLU A 250 8.31 48.63 -4.74
N ALA A 251 7.40 49.19 -3.96
CA ALA A 251 7.43 50.59 -3.52
C ALA A 251 8.65 50.89 -2.64
N ALA A 252 9.02 49.98 -1.74
CA ALA A 252 10.23 50.11 -0.92
C ALA A 252 11.53 50.08 -1.75
N LYS A 253 11.56 49.33 -2.85
CA LYS A 253 12.70 49.31 -3.80
C LYS A 253 12.77 50.57 -4.68
N ARG A 254 11.62 51.15 -5.07
CA ARG A 254 11.58 52.41 -5.84
C ARG A 254 11.98 53.63 -5.00
N GLY A 255 11.65 53.65 -3.71
CA GLY A 255 12.04 54.74 -2.80
C GLY A 255 13.54 54.85 -2.52
N ASP A 256 14.29 53.75 -2.65
CA ASP A 256 15.75 53.71 -2.44
C ASP A 256 16.54 54.19 -3.68
N ALA A 257 16.00 53.99 -4.88
CA ALA A 257 16.63 54.41 -6.14
C ALA A 257 16.56 55.94 -6.39
N THR A 258 15.64 56.66 -5.76
CA THR A 258 15.47 58.12 -5.93
C THR A 258 16.40 58.96 -5.04
N LYS A 259 17.12 58.35 -4.08
CA LYS A 259 18.03 59.08 -3.18
C LYS A 259 19.48 59.22 -3.68
N GLN A 260 19.80 58.72 -4.88
CA GLN A 260 21.17 58.73 -5.40
C GLN A 260 21.44 59.74 -6.53
N THR A 261 20.49 60.60 -6.88
CA THR A 261 20.62 61.58 -7.98
C THR A 261 20.18 62.98 -7.57
N THR A 262 20.88 63.63 -6.64
CA THR A 262 20.88 65.10 -6.52
C THR A 262 22.05 65.60 -5.68
N GLY A 263 22.92 66.39 -6.30
CA GLY A 263 24.09 67.07 -5.72
C GLY A 263 25.42 66.44 -6.17
N GLY A 264 26.28 67.02 -7.00
CA GLY A 264 26.43 68.38 -7.51
C GLY A 264 27.90 68.81 -7.37
N GLY A 265 28.62 68.98 -8.49
CA GLY A 265 29.71 69.97 -8.66
C GLY A 265 31.15 69.69 -8.15
N THR A 266 32.00 69.25 -9.09
CA THR A 266 33.40 69.69 -9.37
C THR A 266 34.36 70.17 -8.26
N ARG A 267 35.51 69.46 -8.11
CA ARG A 267 36.87 70.05 -7.95
C ARG A 267 37.93 69.20 -8.69
N LYS A 268 38.98 69.87 -9.17
CA LYS A 268 39.91 69.52 -10.26
C LYS A 268 41.28 68.99 -9.75
N ALA A 269 41.85 67.99 -10.47
CA ALA A 269 43.28 67.57 -10.67
C ALA A 269 44.21 67.30 -9.45
N ALA A 270 45.23 66.43 -9.43
CA ALA A 270 45.77 65.23 -10.12
C ALA A 270 47.02 64.77 -9.26
N PRO A 271 47.91 63.86 -9.68
CA PRO A 271 47.88 62.39 -9.60
C PRO A 271 48.93 61.76 -8.63
N GLY A 272 48.79 60.47 -8.31
CA GLY A 272 49.95 59.64 -7.89
C GLY A 272 49.70 58.50 -6.88
N GLY A 273 49.95 57.25 -7.30
CA GLY A 273 50.69 56.28 -6.46
C GLY A 273 49.96 55.22 -5.60
N ARG A 274 49.62 54.07 -6.23
CA ARG A 274 49.74 52.65 -5.79
C ARG A 274 49.24 52.17 -4.39
N LYS A 275 48.15 51.34 -4.42
CA LYS A 275 47.83 49.99 -3.81
C LYS A 275 48.68 49.38 -2.65
N PRO A 276 48.19 48.35 -1.89
CA PRO A 276 46.83 47.83 -1.58
C PRO A 276 46.64 47.39 -0.05
N PRO A 277 45.83 46.36 0.36
CA PRO A 277 44.86 46.38 1.50
C PRO A 277 45.43 45.68 2.79
N PRO A 278 44.74 45.33 3.94
CA PRO A 278 43.36 44.82 4.14
C PRO A 278 42.66 45.22 5.47
N GLY A 279 41.45 44.68 5.77
CA GLY A 279 41.08 44.44 7.18
C GLY A 279 39.61 44.51 7.60
N LYS A 280 39.06 43.32 7.89
CA LYS A 280 38.39 42.94 9.15
C LYS A 280 37.14 43.71 9.62
N VAL A 281 36.02 43.05 9.36
CA VAL A 281 34.79 43.03 10.15
C VAL A 281 35.07 42.83 11.65
N LYS A 282 34.59 43.74 12.51
CA LYS A 282 34.17 43.43 13.90
C LYS A 282 33.48 44.61 14.62
N ARG A 283 32.24 44.33 15.07
CA ARG A 283 31.64 44.63 16.41
C ARG A 283 31.48 46.13 16.80
N LYS A 284 30.53 46.59 17.64
CA LYS A 284 29.68 45.99 18.69
C LYS A 284 28.66 47.04 19.19
N GLN A 285 27.48 46.56 19.60
CA GLN A 285 26.74 46.84 20.86
C GLN A 285 26.48 48.27 21.39
N GLN A 286 25.19 48.53 21.65
CA GLN A 286 24.55 48.81 22.96
C GLN A 286 23.14 48.15 22.89
N GLY A 287 22.59 47.33 23.80
CA GLY A 287 22.77 47.14 25.26
C GLY A 287 21.90 48.16 26.01
N GLY A 288 20.93 47.84 26.87
CA GLY A 288 20.39 46.59 27.43
C GLY A 288 19.59 46.92 28.71
N GLN A 289 18.88 45.93 29.27
CA GLN A 289 18.57 45.81 30.70
C GLN A 289 18.48 44.30 30.99
N GLN A 290 19.53 43.67 31.54
CA GLN A 290 19.96 43.56 32.95
C GLN A 290 19.12 42.55 33.74
N ARG A 291 19.69 41.37 34.06
CA ARG A 291 20.50 40.97 35.26
C ARG A 291 19.56 40.25 36.24
N SER A 292 19.91 39.19 36.98
CA SER A 292 21.13 38.74 37.70
C SER A 292 20.81 37.31 38.22
N ALA A 293 21.67 36.41 38.71
CA ALA A 293 23.05 36.42 39.19
C ALA A 293 23.61 34.96 39.25
N ARG A 294 24.94 34.91 39.47
CA ARG A 294 25.95 33.82 39.57
C ARG A 294 26.13 33.41 41.07
N PRO A 295 27.22 32.76 41.58
CA PRO A 295 28.21 31.78 41.04
C PRO A 295 28.73 30.64 42.00
N GLN A 296 29.39 29.64 41.39
CA GLN A 296 30.70 28.95 41.67
C GLN A 296 31.04 28.00 42.86
N GLY A 297 31.72 26.90 42.47
CA GLY A 297 32.89 26.23 43.12
C GLY A 297 32.75 24.69 43.19
N GLY A 298 33.69 23.78 42.84
CA GLY A 298 35.05 23.81 42.30
C GLY A 298 35.67 22.39 42.08
N LYS A 299 36.80 22.35 41.35
CA LYS A 299 38.02 21.46 41.37
C LYS A 299 38.02 19.93 41.02
N THR A 300 38.89 19.60 40.03
CA THR A 300 39.92 18.50 39.89
C THR A 300 39.47 17.00 39.82
N ALA A 301 40.09 16.03 39.11
CA ALA A 301 41.25 15.89 38.20
C ALA A 301 41.25 14.46 37.55
N ALA A 302 42.14 14.27 36.54
CA ALA A 302 42.89 13.04 36.17
C ALA A 302 42.39 12.03 35.08
N GLY A 303 43.30 11.69 34.15
CA GLY A 303 43.39 10.43 33.36
C GLY A 303 43.03 10.51 31.87
N ARG A 304 43.90 10.94 30.93
CA ARG A 304 44.84 10.15 30.06
C ARG A 304 44.21 8.96 29.29
N GLN A 305 44.16 9.05 27.94
CA GLN A 305 44.97 8.28 26.94
C GLN A 305 44.47 6.82 26.73
N GLU A 306 44.41 6.16 25.56
CA GLU A 306 44.91 6.39 24.20
C GLU A 306 44.34 5.31 23.24
N SER A 307 44.09 5.73 21.99
CA SER A 307 44.21 5.06 20.68
C SER A 307 44.59 3.56 20.49
N ALA A 308 43.94 3.00 19.45
CA ALA A 308 44.42 2.05 18.41
C ALA A 308 44.56 0.54 18.69
N GLY A 309 44.07 -0.26 17.72
CA GLY A 309 44.34 -1.70 17.66
C GLY A 309 43.62 -2.44 16.51
N ARG A 310 44.24 -2.44 15.34
CA ARG A 310 43.88 -3.21 14.13
C ARG A 310 44.30 -4.68 14.34
N GLN A 311 43.44 -5.68 14.08
CA GLN A 311 43.88 -7.07 13.82
C GLN A 311 42.83 -7.95 13.10
N LYS A 312 43.27 -8.61 12.04
CA LYS A 312 42.78 -9.87 11.41
C LYS A 312 44.03 -10.78 11.34
N PRO A 313 43.96 -12.08 10.97
CA PRO A 313 43.05 -13.20 11.34
C PRO A 313 43.84 -14.46 11.79
N ARG A 314 43.26 -15.52 12.41
CA ARG A 314 43.76 -16.93 12.38
C ARG A 314 42.86 -17.99 13.09
N PRO A 315 43.11 -19.32 13.00
CA PRO A 315 42.24 -20.31 12.32
C PRO A 315 41.59 -21.40 13.23
N LYS A 316 40.84 -22.32 12.58
CA LYS A 316 40.07 -23.47 13.12
C LYS A 316 40.86 -24.46 14.00
N PRO A 317 40.15 -25.36 14.72
CA PRO A 317 40.49 -26.77 14.78
C PRO A 317 39.38 -27.69 14.22
N LYS A 318 39.81 -28.78 13.54
CA LYS A 318 39.02 -30.00 13.29
C LYS A 318 39.14 -30.94 14.52
N PRO A 319 38.24 -31.92 14.65
CA PRO A 319 38.63 -33.29 15.00
C PRO A 319 38.15 -34.27 13.91
N VAL A 320 39.07 -34.90 13.17
CA VAL A 320 39.60 -36.28 13.29
C VAL A 320 38.68 -37.37 12.76
N ASP A 321 39.13 -37.99 11.66
CA ASP A 321 38.76 -39.33 11.22
C ASP A 321 39.27 -40.36 12.24
N ALA A 322 38.45 -41.37 12.53
CA ALA A 322 38.90 -42.63 13.10
C ALA A 322 38.20 -43.79 12.37
N THR A 323 38.96 -44.42 11.51
CA THR A 323 38.75 -45.75 10.91
C THR A 323 38.74 -46.85 11.99
N THR A 324 38.18 -48.02 11.63
CA THR A 324 38.11 -49.35 12.33
C THR A 324 36.78 -49.61 13.03
N GLY A 325 36.03 -50.70 12.82
CA GLY A 325 36.23 -51.97 12.12
C GLY A 325 34.87 -52.72 12.00
N PRO A 326 34.86 -54.01 11.59
CA PRO A 326 33.77 -54.65 10.85
C PRO A 326 32.84 -55.52 11.72
N SER A 327 31.55 -55.58 11.37
CA SER A 327 30.57 -56.60 11.79
C SER A 327 29.49 -56.62 10.71
N GLY A 328 29.44 -57.60 9.82
CA GLY A 328 28.79 -58.89 10.09
C GLY A 328 27.41 -58.88 9.42
N ASP A 329 27.37 -59.19 8.12
CA ASP A 329 26.15 -59.40 7.34
C ASP A 329 26.17 -60.82 6.79
N ASP A 330 25.75 -61.76 7.64
CA ASP A 330 25.30 -63.10 7.27
C ASP A 330 23.81 -63.14 7.59
N GLY A 331 22.94 -63.17 6.58
CA GLY A 331 21.51 -63.15 6.85
C GLY A 331 20.59 -63.13 5.64
N ALA A 332 20.85 -63.97 4.63
CA ALA A 332 19.88 -64.21 3.56
C ALA A 332 19.46 -65.68 3.51
N THR A 333 18.19 -65.88 3.90
CA THR A 333 17.24 -66.85 3.33
C THR A 333 17.43 -68.34 3.63
N THR A 334 16.79 -68.81 4.70
CA THR A 334 16.14 -70.13 4.73
C THR A 334 14.63 -69.94 4.74
N SER A 335 14.01 -70.34 3.64
CA SER A 335 12.56 -70.49 3.47
C SER A 335 12.28 -71.98 3.38
N ALA A 336 11.23 -72.40 4.12
CA ALA A 336 10.34 -73.53 3.88
C ALA A 336 10.32 -74.60 4.98
N GLY A 337 9.12 -74.84 5.51
CA GLY A 337 8.66 -76.19 5.82
C GLY A 337 8.33 -76.50 7.27
N GLY A 338 7.16 -76.06 7.75
CA GLY A 338 6.35 -76.75 8.75
C GLY A 338 4.88 -76.55 8.36
N PRO A 339 4.00 -77.55 8.46
CA PRO A 339 3.69 -78.18 9.75
C PRO A 339 3.49 -79.71 9.72
N ALA A 340 3.66 -80.34 10.88
CA ALA A 340 3.04 -81.62 11.22
C ALA A 340 2.87 -81.69 12.76
N ASP A 341 1.62 -81.75 13.18
CA ASP A 341 1.03 -82.52 14.29
C ASP A 341 1.94 -82.97 15.46
N GLU A 342 1.66 -82.49 16.68
CA GLU A 342 1.07 -83.24 17.81
C GLU A 342 0.79 -82.33 19.03
#